data_AF-A0A1R4HN24-F1
#
_entry.id   AF-A0A1R4HN24-F1
#
_cell.length_a   1.000
_cell.length_b   1.000
_cell.length_c   1.000
_cell.angle_alpha   90.00
_cell.angle_beta   90.00
_cell.angle_gamma   90.00
#
_symmetry.space_group_name_H-M   'P 1'
#
loop_
_entity.id
_entity.type
_entity.pdbx_description
1 polymer ?
#
loop_
_entity_poly.entity_id
_entity_poly.type
_entity_poly.pdbx_seq_one_letter_code
_entity_poly.pdbx_strand_id
1 'polypeptide(L)'
;MGLDTDLVERRAMEEVLNRICRAADREDENVMFMIDAISEDQRSRRLPNMYAHILGRAVGKPEMRRAVEPPMHIDSQLSAAIQFADWVAAILGRALEYQLLADSDCRWVGEALWEQRNLLFTKESKLHLLPGRAVSDLHNWDVLKRDRPLLASGSVVADPETARKMERLFQQTRSQK
;
A
#
# COMPACT_ATOMS: atom_id res chain seq x y z
N MET A 1 25.92 -28.93 32.01
CA MET A 1 25.93 -27.61 31.32
C MET A 1 24.53 -27.42 30.76
N GLY A 2 23.76 -26.46 31.26
CA GLY A 2 22.42 -26.20 30.76
C GLY A 2 22.49 -25.50 29.40
N LEU A 3 21.71 -25.95 28.42
CA LEU A 3 21.55 -25.26 27.14
C LEU A 3 20.83 -23.93 27.39
N ASP A 4 21.40 -22.84 26.88
CA ASP A 4 20.70 -21.55 26.83
C ASP A 4 19.66 -21.60 25.69
N THR A 5 18.45 -22.00 26.07
CA THR A 5 17.33 -22.19 25.14
C THR A 5 17.00 -20.90 24.39
N ASP A 6 17.07 -19.74 25.05
CA ASP A 6 16.74 -18.44 24.45
C ASP A 6 17.74 -18.08 23.34
N LEU A 7 19.04 -18.33 23.59
CA LEU A 7 20.08 -18.11 22.59
C LEU A 7 19.94 -19.05 21.39
N VAL A 8 19.63 -20.33 21.63
CA VAL A 8 19.45 -21.32 20.57
C VAL A 8 18.24 -20.95 19.71
N GLU A 9 17.12 -20.61 20.34
CA GLU A 9 15.90 -20.23 19.66
C GLU A 9 16.09 -18.98 18.80
N ARG A 10 16.74 -17.94 19.35
CA ARG A 10 17.07 -16.72 18.62
C ARG A 10 17.91 -17.02 17.39
N ARG A 11 18.98 -17.82 17.51
CA ARG A 11 19.84 -18.16 16.36
C ARG A 11 19.10 -18.95 15.30
N ALA A 12 18.23 -19.87 15.70
CA ALA A 12 17.40 -20.62 14.77
C ALA A 12 16.47 -19.68 13.97
N MET A 13 15.79 -18.78 14.66
CA MET A 13 14.95 -17.74 14.06
C MET A 13 15.74 -16.84 13.09
N GLU A 14 16.90 -16.33 13.50
CA GLU A 14 17.78 -15.50 12.65
C GLU A 14 18.18 -16.24 11.37
N GLU A 15 18.52 -17.53 11.46
CA GLU A 15 18.88 -18.33 10.28
C GLU A 15 17.68 -18.66 9.38
N VAL A 16 16.49 -18.88 9.95
CA VAL A 16 15.26 -19.04 9.15
C VAL A 16 15.01 -17.78 8.33
N LEU A 17 15.05 -16.60 8.97
CA LEU A 17 14.90 -15.31 8.30
C LEU A 17 15.94 -15.15 7.18
N ASN A 18 17.21 -15.42 7.47
CA ASN A 18 18.28 -15.30 6.48
C ASN A 18 18.06 -16.23 5.27
N ARG A 19 17.55 -17.44 5.49
CA ARG A 19 17.35 -18.43 4.41
C ARG A 19 16.15 -18.09 3.55
N ILE A 20 15.05 -17.66 4.17
CA ILE A 20 13.85 -17.23 3.45
C ILE A 20 14.16 -15.99 2.61
N CYS A 21 14.81 -14.97 3.18
CA CYS A 21 15.19 -13.77 2.43
C CYS A 21 16.16 -14.08 1.27
N ARG A 22 17.12 -15.00 1.46
CA ARG A 22 18.00 -15.46 0.37
C ARG A 22 17.26 -16.22 -0.73
N ALA A 23 16.24 -16.99 -0.37
CA ALA A 23 15.41 -17.70 -1.36
C ALA A 23 14.56 -16.69 -2.14
N ALA A 24 13.86 -15.79 -1.44
CA ALA A 24 13.08 -14.72 -2.04
C ALA A 24 13.90 -13.85 -2.99
N ASP A 25 15.13 -13.51 -2.61
CA ASP A 25 16.03 -12.71 -3.46
C ASP A 25 16.42 -13.42 -4.76
N ARG A 26 16.55 -14.76 -4.74
CA ARG A 26 16.84 -15.55 -5.95
C ARG A 26 15.65 -15.61 -6.91
N GLU A 27 14.44 -15.65 -6.35
CA GLU A 27 13.20 -15.71 -7.12
C GLU A 27 12.67 -14.31 -7.51
N ASP A 28 13.38 -13.24 -7.11
CA ASP A 28 12.95 -11.84 -7.23
C ASP A 28 11.59 -11.54 -6.57
N GLU A 29 11.32 -12.24 -5.47
CA GLU A 29 10.08 -12.12 -4.71
C GLU A 29 10.28 -11.33 -3.41
N ASN A 30 9.18 -10.76 -2.93
CA ASN A 30 9.11 -10.12 -1.62
C ASN A 30 8.44 -11.07 -0.63
N VAL A 31 8.92 -11.07 0.61
CA VAL A 31 8.40 -11.92 1.69
C VAL A 31 7.82 -11.08 2.80
N MET A 32 6.68 -11.54 3.31
CA MET A 32 6.04 -11.00 4.49
C MET A 32 6.01 -12.09 5.56
N PHE A 33 6.51 -11.75 6.74
CA PHE A 33 6.51 -12.65 7.88
C PHE A 33 5.27 -12.39 8.72
N MET A 34 4.50 -13.44 9.00
CA MET A 34 3.39 -13.41 9.92
C MET A 34 3.67 -14.37 11.07
N ILE A 35 3.40 -13.94 12.30
CA ILE A 35 3.62 -14.73 13.51
C ILE A 35 2.29 -14.89 14.23
N ASP A 36 1.86 -16.14 14.33
CA ASP A 36 0.68 -16.53 15.10
C ASP A 36 1.01 -16.63 16.60
N ALA A 37 0.01 -16.33 17.42
CA ALA A 37 -0.07 -16.40 18.89
C ALA A 37 1.23 -16.81 19.62
N ILE A 38 1.89 -15.80 20.20
CA ILE A 38 2.94 -15.97 21.20
C ILE A 38 2.43 -15.31 22.49
N SER A 39 2.66 -15.92 23.66
CA SER A 39 2.33 -15.27 24.93
C SER A 39 2.94 -13.86 25.01
N GLU A 40 2.26 -12.93 25.68
CA GLU A 40 2.69 -11.52 25.80
C GLU A 40 4.17 -11.37 26.19
N ASP A 41 4.66 -12.24 27.09
CA ASP A 41 6.04 -12.26 27.57
C ASP A 41 7.04 -12.67 26.47
N GLN A 42 6.74 -13.74 25.72
CA GLN A 42 7.57 -14.16 24.60
C GLN A 42 7.47 -13.19 23.40
N ARG A 43 6.34 -12.48 23.26
CA ARG A 43 6.13 -11.44 22.24
C ARG A 43 7.09 -10.27 22.43
N SER A 44 7.18 -9.77 23.67
CA SER A 44 8.05 -8.64 24.03
C SER A 44 9.53 -8.88 23.72
N ARG A 45 9.95 -10.15 23.66
CA ARG A 45 11.33 -10.54 23.39
C ARG A 45 11.60 -10.86 21.93
N ARG A 46 10.71 -11.62 21.27
CA ARG A 46 10.96 -12.15 19.91
C ARG A 46 10.81 -11.11 18.81
N LEU A 47 9.75 -10.31 18.83
CA LEU A 47 9.47 -9.31 17.79
C LEU A 47 10.60 -8.27 17.67
N PRO A 48 11.09 -7.65 18.77
CA PRO A 48 12.22 -6.73 18.68
C PRO A 48 13.50 -7.39 18.17
N ASN A 49 13.75 -8.65 18.54
CA ASN A 49 14.92 -9.39 18.06
C ASN A 49 14.84 -9.67 16.55
N MET A 50 13.67 -10.07 16.03
CA MET A 50 13.47 -10.23 14.58
C MET A 50 13.63 -8.91 13.85
N TYR A 51 13.04 -7.85 14.37
CA TYR A 51 13.11 -6.50 13.79
C TYR A 51 14.56 -6.01 13.72
N ALA A 52 15.27 -6.08 14.85
CA ALA A 52 16.67 -5.68 14.94
C ALA A 52 17.55 -6.50 13.98
N HIS A 53 17.28 -7.80 13.83
CA HIS A 53 18.02 -8.65 12.91
C HIS A 53 17.77 -8.29 11.45
N ILE A 54 16.50 -8.14 11.03
CA ILE A 54 16.16 -7.82 9.63
C ILE A 54 16.75 -6.46 9.25
N LEU A 55 16.44 -5.41 10.01
CA LEU A 55 16.89 -4.06 9.67
C LEU A 55 18.39 -3.85 9.86
N GLY A 56 18.96 -4.38 10.95
CA GLY A 56 20.40 -4.30 11.19
C GLY A 56 21.21 -4.99 10.10
N ARG A 57 20.71 -6.12 9.58
CA ARG A 57 21.39 -6.89 8.54
C ARG A 57 21.15 -6.33 7.13
N ALA A 58 20.02 -5.68 6.87
CA ALA A 58 19.70 -5.06 5.58
C ALA A 58 20.69 -3.97 5.13
N VAL A 59 21.49 -3.42 6.06
CA VAL A 59 22.58 -2.47 5.74
C VAL A 59 23.71 -3.15 4.93
N GLY A 60 24.04 -4.41 5.26
CA GLY A 60 25.17 -5.14 4.65
C GLY A 60 24.77 -6.36 3.81
N LYS A 61 23.49 -6.72 3.79
CA LYS A 61 22.93 -7.90 3.12
C LYS A 61 21.67 -7.50 2.34
N PRO A 62 21.80 -7.19 1.03
CA PRO A 62 20.69 -6.72 0.21
C PRO A 62 19.50 -7.68 0.20
N GLU A 63 19.72 -8.99 0.32
CA GLU A 63 18.67 -10.00 0.36
C GLU A 63 17.66 -9.76 1.48
N MET A 64 18.07 -9.12 2.59
CA MET A 64 17.19 -8.83 3.72
C MET A 64 16.16 -7.76 3.40
N ARG A 65 16.35 -6.97 2.33
CA ARG A 65 15.38 -5.97 1.85
C ARG A 65 14.15 -6.60 1.19
N ARG A 66 14.18 -7.91 0.89
CA ARG A 66 13.01 -8.67 0.44
C ARG A 66 11.96 -8.81 1.53
N ALA A 67 12.32 -8.66 2.80
CA ALA A 67 11.37 -8.52 3.90
C ALA A 67 10.72 -7.14 3.83
N VAL A 68 9.53 -7.07 3.21
CA VAL A 68 8.87 -5.78 2.88
C VAL A 68 8.27 -5.09 4.08
N GLU A 69 7.94 -5.85 5.12
CA GLU A 69 7.40 -5.35 6.37
C GLU A 69 8.08 -6.07 7.54
N PRO A 70 8.15 -5.42 8.71
CA PRO A 70 8.41 -6.10 9.97
C PRO A 70 7.47 -7.30 10.14
N PRO A 71 7.91 -8.37 10.83
CA PRO A 71 7.03 -9.50 11.11
C PRO A 71 5.73 -9.02 11.77
N MET A 72 4.63 -9.28 11.06
CA MET A 72 3.29 -8.93 11.51
C MET A 72 2.84 -9.95 12.54
N HIS A 73 2.37 -9.49 13.68
CA HIS A 73 1.76 -10.35 14.66
C HIS A 73 0.24 -10.35 14.47
N ILE A 74 -0.34 -11.55 14.57
CA ILE A 74 -1.79 -11.78 14.55
C ILE A 74 -2.25 -11.90 16.00
N ASP A 75 -2.25 -10.77 16.72
CA ASP A 75 -2.48 -10.71 18.17
C ASP A 75 -3.96 -10.86 18.53
N SER A 76 -4.84 -10.39 17.65
CA SER A 76 -6.30 -10.38 17.83
C SER A 76 -7.01 -9.97 16.54
N GLN A 77 -8.30 -10.25 16.45
CA GLN A 77 -9.16 -9.73 15.37
C GLN A 77 -9.07 -8.21 15.24
N LEU A 78 -8.92 -7.48 16.36
CA LEU A 78 -8.83 -6.02 16.37
C LEU A 78 -7.51 -5.52 15.76
N SER A 79 -6.36 -6.06 16.19
CA SER A 79 -5.05 -5.65 15.67
C SER A 79 -4.90 -5.98 14.18
N ALA A 80 -5.35 -7.17 13.78
CA ALA A 80 -5.37 -7.58 12.37
C ALA A 80 -6.29 -6.67 11.54
N ALA A 81 -7.46 -6.27 12.07
CA ALA A 81 -8.36 -5.35 11.40
C ALA A 81 -7.76 -3.94 11.24
N ILE A 82 -7.03 -3.43 12.24
CA ILE A 82 -6.34 -2.14 12.17
C ILE A 82 -5.27 -2.17 11.08
N GLN A 83 -4.41 -3.19 11.07
CA GLN A 83 -3.35 -3.33 10.06
C GLN A 83 -3.92 -3.51 8.65
N PHE A 84 -5.00 -4.30 8.53
CA PHE A 84 -5.70 -4.45 7.26
C PHE A 84 -6.29 -3.12 6.77
N ALA A 85 -6.87 -2.31 7.67
CA ALA A 85 -7.36 -0.98 7.35
C ALA A 85 -6.22 -0.05 6.86
N ASP A 86 -5.05 -0.09 7.50
CA ASP A 86 -3.88 0.68 7.08
C ASP A 86 -3.42 0.31 5.66
N TRP A 87 -3.37 -0.99 5.34
CA TRP A 87 -3.04 -1.44 3.98
C TRP A 87 -4.08 -1.03 2.96
N VAL A 88 -5.36 -1.11 3.30
CA VAL A 88 -6.44 -0.68 2.40
C VAL A 88 -6.35 0.82 2.16
N ALA A 89 -6.10 1.62 3.21
CA ALA A 89 -5.87 3.05 3.08
C ALA A 89 -4.66 3.35 2.20
N ALA A 90 -3.55 2.63 2.38
CA ALA A 90 -2.33 2.80 1.59
C ALA A 90 -2.51 2.41 0.11
N ILE A 91 -3.26 1.35 -0.18
CA ILE A 91 -3.61 0.93 -1.55
C ILE A 91 -4.52 1.96 -2.20
N LEU A 92 -5.58 2.38 -1.51
CA LEU A 92 -6.52 3.38 -2.03
C LEU A 92 -5.84 4.73 -2.25
N GLY A 93 -4.94 5.16 -1.36
CA GLY A 93 -4.15 6.37 -1.54
C GLY A 93 -3.34 6.35 -2.82
N ARG A 94 -2.63 5.25 -3.10
CA ARG A 94 -1.86 5.08 -4.34
C ARG A 94 -2.74 4.95 -5.58
N ALA A 95 -3.89 4.29 -5.48
CA ALA A 95 -4.88 4.23 -6.55
C ALA A 95 -5.39 5.63 -6.92
N LEU A 96 -5.74 6.44 -5.91
CA LEU A 96 -6.19 7.82 -6.10
C LEU A 96 -5.08 8.68 -6.70
N GLU A 97 -3.84 8.55 -6.21
CA GLU A 97 -2.68 9.23 -6.78
C GLU A 97 -2.52 8.91 -8.27
N TYR A 98 -2.61 7.62 -8.63
CA TYR A 98 -2.56 7.20 -10.02
C TYR A 98 -3.70 7.78 -10.85
N GLN A 99 -4.92 7.89 -10.32
CA GLN A 99 -6.04 8.48 -11.08
C GLN A 99 -5.91 10.00 -11.24
N LEU A 100 -5.28 10.70 -10.29
CA LEU A 100 -5.30 12.16 -10.21
C LEU A 100 -4.03 12.86 -10.72
N LEU A 101 -2.84 12.29 -10.47
CA LEU A 101 -1.56 12.97 -10.70
C LEU A 101 -0.87 12.49 -11.98
N ALA A 102 -0.75 13.35 -12.99
CA ALA A 102 -0.26 12.98 -14.33
C ALA A 102 1.06 12.16 -14.33
N ASP A 103 1.96 12.48 -13.40
CA ASP A 103 3.30 11.94 -13.19
C ASP A 103 3.39 10.81 -12.13
N SER A 104 2.27 10.20 -11.73
CA SER A 104 2.29 9.13 -10.72
C SER A 104 2.94 7.83 -11.22
N ASP A 105 3.86 7.31 -10.42
CA ASP A 105 4.48 5.99 -10.59
C ASP A 105 3.59 4.84 -10.06
N CYS A 106 2.41 5.15 -9.52
CA CYS A 106 1.51 4.17 -8.90
C CYS A 106 0.65 3.38 -9.90
N ARG A 107 1.04 3.33 -11.19
CA ARG A 107 0.36 2.54 -12.24
C ARG A 107 0.19 1.07 -11.87
N TRP A 108 1.19 0.52 -11.20
CA TRP A 108 1.22 -0.88 -10.78
C TRP A 108 -0.01 -1.28 -9.94
N VAL A 109 -0.65 -0.34 -9.22
CA VAL A 109 -1.79 -0.64 -8.35
C VAL A 109 -2.97 -1.18 -9.17
N GLY A 110 -3.29 -0.51 -10.28
CA GLY A 110 -4.34 -0.97 -11.20
C GLY A 110 -3.94 -2.24 -11.94
N GLU A 111 -2.66 -2.42 -12.26
CA GLU A 111 -2.19 -3.65 -12.92
C GLU A 111 -2.28 -4.87 -11.99
N ALA A 112 -1.90 -4.70 -10.73
CA ALA A 112 -1.83 -5.76 -9.73
C ALA A 112 -3.19 -6.17 -9.16
N LEU A 113 -4.12 -5.23 -8.99
CA LEU A 113 -5.37 -5.46 -8.24
C LEU A 113 -6.64 -5.45 -9.10
N TRP A 114 -6.56 -5.08 -10.38
CA TRP A 114 -7.75 -4.98 -11.22
C TRP A 114 -8.49 -6.32 -11.36
N GLU A 115 -7.77 -7.43 -11.50
CA GLU A 115 -8.41 -8.75 -11.64
C GLU A 115 -9.11 -9.17 -10.33
N GLN A 116 -8.57 -8.75 -9.19
CA GLN A 116 -9.05 -9.04 -7.85
C GLN A 116 -10.08 -8.00 -7.35
N ARG A 117 -10.44 -7.01 -8.17
CA ARG A 117 -11.34 -5.91 -7.78
C ARG A 117 -12.67 -6.36 -7.17
N ASN A 118 -13.18 -7.52 -7.60
CA ASN A 118 -14.44 -8.08 -7.09
C ASN A 118 -14.31 -8.70 -5.68
N LEU A 119 -13.08 -8.97 -5.23
CA LEU A 119 -12.76 -9.50 -3.91
C LEU A 119 -12.44 -8.39 -2.91
N LEU A 120 -12.14 -7.18 -3.39
CA LEU A 120 -11.99 -6.01 -2.54
C LEU A 120 -13.37 -5.64 -1.96
N PHE A 121 -13.40 -4.96 -0.82
CA PHE A 121 -14.62 -4.75 -0.02
C PHE A 121 -15.15 -3.31 -0.05
N THR A 122 -14.52 -2.43 -0.82
CA THR A 122 -14.83 -1.01 -0.93
C THR A 122 -16.05 -0.75 -1.83
N LYS A 123 -17.25 -1.14 -1.35
CA LYS A 123 -18.53 -0.94 -2.05
C LYS A 123 -19.08 0.48 -1.95
N GLU A 124 -18.52 1.32 -1.09
CA GLU A 124 -19.00 2.67 -0.81
C GLU A 124 -17.95 3.77 -1.07
N SER A 125 -16.77 3.40 -1.56
CA SER A 125 -15.70 4.37 -1.83
C SER A 125 -16.10 5.25 -3.03
N LYS A 126 -16.15 6.57 -2.85
CA LYS A 126 -16.50 7.53 -3.91
C LYS A 126 -15.48 8.64 -3.94
N LEU A 127 -14.89 8.89 -5.10
CA LEU A 127 -14.10 10.08 -5.38
C LEU A 127 -14.98 11.05 -6.16
N HIS A 128 -15.42 12.11 -5.48
CA HIS A 128 -16.16 13.19 -6.11
C HIS A 128 -15.21 14.15 -6.81
N LEU A 129 -15.43 14.34 -8.10
CA LEU A 129 -14.70 15.30 -8.92
C LEU A 129 -15.42 16.65 -8.88
N LEU A 130 -14.68 17.73 -9.12
CA LEU A 130 -15.28 19.06 -9.11
C LEU A 130 -16.35 19.19 -10.21
N PRO A 131 -17.50 19.84 -9.91
CA PRO A 131 -18.55 20.09 -10.90
C PRO A 131 -18.02 20.84 -12.13
N GLY A 132 -18.49 20.46 -13.33
CA GLY A 132 -18.11 21.10 -14.60
C GLY A 132 -16.99 20.38 -15.37
N ARG A 133 -16.50 19.24 -14.88
CA ARG A 133 -15.66 18.31 -15.65
C ARG A 133 -16.53 17.41 -16.56
N ALA A 134 -15.99 17.01 -17.71
CA ALA A 134 -16.65 16.06 -18.62
C ALA A 134 -16.61 14.60 -18.13
N VAL A 135 -15.89 14.35 -17.01
CA VAL A 135 -15.63 13.02 -16.46
C VAL A 135 -16.49 12.83 -15.22
N SER A 136 -17.16 11.68 -15.13
CA SER A 136 -17.97 11.31 -13.96
C SER A 136 -17.09 10.99 -12.76
N ASP A 137 -17.68 11.08 -11.57
CA ASP A 137 -17.08 10.59 -10.33
C ASP A 137 -16.61 9.14 -10.45
N LEU A 138 -15.57 8.78 -9.69
CA LEU A 138 -15.11 7.40 -9.59
C LEU A 138 -15.82 6.72 -8.41
N HIS A 139 -16.40 5.55 -8.66
CA HIS A 139 -17.12 4.79 -7.66
C HIS A 139 -16.51 3.41 -7.43
N ASN A 140 -16.50 2.97 -6.19
CA ASN A 140 -16.12 1.63 -5.76
C ASN A 140 -14.71 1.27 -6.25
N TRP A 141 -14.64 0.35 -7.21
CA TRP A 141 -13.41 -0.16 -7.81
C TRP A 141 -12.88 0.69 -8.95
N ASP A 142 -13.60 1.73 -9.37
CA ASP A 142 -13.18 2.60 -10.48
C ASP A 142 -11.84 3.28 -10.21
N VAL A 143 -11.50 3.48 -8.93
CA VAL A 143 -10.19 4.02 -8.54
C VAL A 143 -9.02 3.11 -8.98
N LEU A 144 -9.30 1.82 -9.20
CA LEU A 144 -8.31 0.82 -9.63
C LEU A 144 -8.27 0.64 -11.16
N LYS A 145 -9.07 1.40 -11.92
CA LYS A 145 -9.05 1.36 -13.39
C LYS A 145 -7.63 1.56 -13.92
N ARG A 146 -7.28 0.79 -14.95
CA ARG A 146 -5.99 0.92 -15.64
C ARG A 146 -5.97 2.15 -16.54
N ASP A 147 -7.11 2.48 -17.13
CA ASP A 147 -7.33 3.75 -17.79
C ASP A 147 -7.52 4.87 -16.76
N ARG A 148 -7.12 6.08 -17.13
CA ARG A 148 -7.14 7.27 -16.27
C ARG A 148 -8.16 8.26 -16.83
N PRO A 149 -9.44 8.23 -16.40
CA PRO A 149 -10.50 8.97 -17.06
C PRO A 149 -10.27 10.48 -17.11
N LEU A 150 -9.57 11.05 -16.13
CA LEU A 150 -9.21 12.47 -16.06
C LEU A 150 -8.06 12.89 -16.99
N LEU A 151 -7.26 11.91 -17.42
CA LEU A 151 -6.01 12.13 -18.14
C LEU A 151 -5.99 11.40 -19.50
N ALA A 152 -7.13 10.83 -19.89
CA ALA A 152 -7.33 10.21 -21.18
C ALA A 152 -7.07 11.23 -22.31
N SER A 153 -6.49 10.79 -23.43
CA SER A 153 -6.21 11.66 -24.57
C SER A 153 -7.51 12.31 -25.08
N GLY A 154 -7.61 13.63 -24.97
CA GLY A 154 -8.82 14.41 -25.25
C GLY A 154 -9.40 15.12 -24.01
N SER A 155 -8.99 14.72 -22.81
CA SER A 155 -9.25 15.46 -21.58
C SER A 155 -8.38 16.70 -21.59
N VAL A 156 -8.95 17.87 -21.83
CA VAL A 156 -8.23 19.13 -21.64
C VAL A 156 -8.02 19.29 -20.13
N VAL A 157 -6.87 18.84 -19.63
CA VAL A 157 -6.35 19.35 -18.37
C VAL A 157 -5.97 20.79 -18.67
N ALA A 158 -6.94 21.68 -18.50
CA ALA A 158 -6.71 23.11 -18.64
C ALA A 158 -5.56 23.47 -17.70
N ASP A 159 -4.54 24.15 -18.22
CA ASP A 159 -3.49 24.73 -17.38
C ASP A 159 -4.17 25.58 -16.27
N PRO A 160 -3.55 25.72 -15.09
CA PRO A 160 -4.11 26.50 -13.99
C PRO A 160 -4.64 27.89 -14.39
N GLU A 161 -4.01 28.58 -15.34
CA GLU A 161 -4.50 29.86 -15.85
C GLU A 161 -5.76 29.71 -16.72
N THR A 162 -5.76 28.73 -17.61
CA THR A 162 -6.90 28.39 -18.46
C THR A 162 -8.12 27.97 -17.63
N ALA A 163 -7.91 27.19 -16.56
CA ALA A 163 -8.95 26.79 -15.62
C ALA A 163 -9.56 28.00 -14.89
N ARG A 164 -8.72 28.92 -14.37
CA ARG A 164 -9.16 30.17 -13.73
C ARG A 164 -9.93 31.08 -14.70
N LYS A 165 -9.52 31.12 -15.97
CA LYS A 165 -10.20 31.91 -17.01
C LYS A 165 -11.58 31.35 -17.33
N MET A 166 -11.70 30.02 -17.43
CA MET A 166 -12.99 29.35 -17.62
C MET A 166 -13.91 29.54 -16.40
N GLU A 167 -13.38 29.45 -15.18
CA GLU A 167 -14.15 29.68 -13.95
C GLU A 167 -14.73 31.10 -13.88
N ARG A 168 -13.97 32.12 -14.27
CA ARG A 168 -14.47 33.51 -14.39
C ARG A 168 -15.59 33.64 -15.43
N LEU A 169 -15.47 32.97 -16.58
CA LEU A 169 -16.50 32.99 -17.62
C LEU A 169 -17.79 32.29 -17.15
N PHE A 170 -17.68 31.18 -16.44
CA PHE A 170 -18.83 30.48 -15.87
C PHE A 170 -19.55 31.33 -14.79
N GLN A 171 -18.81 32.04 -13.94
CA GLN A 171 -19.39 32.94 -12.94
C GLN A 171 -20.12 34.13 -13.58
N GLN A 172 -19.55 34.72 -14.65
CA GLN A 172 -20.20 35.80 -15.40
C GLN A 172 -21.51 35.36 -16.06
N THR A 173 -21.52 34.15 -16.62
CA THR A 173 -22.72 33.59 -17.27
C THR A 173 -23.84 33.30 -16.25
N ARG A 174 -23.47 33.00 -15.00
CA ARG A 174 -24.42 32.71 -13.91
C ARG A 174 -25.01 33.96 -13.26
N SER A 175 -24.32 35.11 -13.34
CA SER A 175 -24.83 36.42 -12.91
C SER A 175 -25.72 37.13 -13.94
N GLN A 176 -25.87 36.58 -15.15
CA GLN A 176 -26.75 37.12 -16.20
C GLN A 176 -28.11 36.41 -16.29
N LYS A 177 -28.41 35.48 -15.38
CA LYS A 177 -29.76 34.94 -15.15
C LYS A 177 -30.28 35.44 -13.81
#